data_AF-A0A3C0B6N7-F1
#
_entry.id   AF-A0A3C0B6N7-F1
#
_cell.length_a   1.000
_cell.length_b   1.000
_cell.length_c   1.000
_cell.angle_alpha   90.00
_cell.angle_beta   90.00
_cell.angle_gamma   90.00
#
_symmetry.space_group_name_H-M   'P 1'
#
loop_
_entity.id
_entity.type
_entity.pdbx_description
1 polymer ?
#
loop_
_entity_poly.entity_id
_entity_poly.type
_entity_poly.pdbx_seq_one_letter_code
_entity_poly.pdbx_strand_id
1 'polypeptide(L)'
;DQLEALCIKVTAVIEEVAKTNHLKTGLQWVEAFPATVNNDECNQQVISAAKSLIYPVEHLALPFRWSEDFGHFTHNFKGALFGLGSGTNQPELHHPAYNFPDKIILNGTKIFHQIIKQLNG
;
A
#
# COMPACT_ATOMS: atom_id res chain seq x y z
N ASP A 1 -3.83 8.88 -14.31
CA ASP A 1 -3.16 8.58 -13.03
C ASP A 1 -2.68 9.90 -12.39
N GLN A 2 -2.68 10.05 -11.06
CA GLN A 2 -2.19 11.27 -10.39
C GLN A 2 -0.68 11.47 -10.56
N LEU A 3 0.11 10.38 -10.54
CA LEU A 3 1.55 10.44 -10.72
C LEU A 3 1.89 10.90 -12.14
N GLU A 4 1.22 10.33 -13.14
CA GLU A 4 1.37 10.71 -14.54
C GLU A 4 1.07 12.21 -14.76
N ALA A 5 -0.04 12.70 -14.18
CA ALA A 5 -0.39 14.11 -14.25
C ALA A 5 0.67 15.02 -13.59
N LEU A 6 1.29 14.57 -12.51
CA LEU A 6 2.39 15.30 -11.87
C LEU A 6 3.66 15.29 -12.74
N CYS A 7 4.03 14.14 -13.32
CA CYS A 7 5.17 14.02 -14.22
C CYS A 7 5.04 14.96 -15.43
N ILE A 8 3.83 15.06 -16.01
CA ILE A 8 3.55 15.99 -17.11
C ILE A 8 3.76 17.45 -16.67
N LYS A 9 3.21 17.84 -15.50
CA LYS A 9 3.34 19.21 -14.97
C LYS A 9 4.81 19.56 -14.68
N VAL A 10 5.54 18.65 -14.04
CA VAL A 10 6.96 18.85 -13.73
C VAL A 10 7.77 18.97 -15.01
N THR A 11 7.51 18.11 -16.00
CA THR A 11 8.18 18.17 -17.31
C THR A 11 7.96 19.53 -17.98
N ALA A 12 6.72 20.02 -18.01
CA ALA A 12 6.38 21.31 -18.60
C ALA A 12 7.13 22.49 -17.93
N VAL A 13 7.20 22.50 -16.60
CA VAL A 13 7.95 23.52 -15.84
C VAL A 13 9.44 23.46 -16.15
N ILE A 14 10.03 22.27 -16.21
CA ILE A 14 11.45 22.08 -16.52
C ILE A 14 11.76 22.58 -17.93
N GLU A 15 10.93 22.25 -18.92
CA GLU A 15 11.09 22.67 -20.31
C GLU A 15 10.98 24.19 -20.46
N GLU A 16 10.03 24.83 -19.77
CA GLU A 16 9.86 26.29 -19.76
C GLU A 16 11.10 27.01 -19.21
N VAL A 17 11.57 26.55 -18.04
CA VAL A 17 12.76 27.13 -17.39
C VAL A 17 14.00 26.92 -18.23
N ALA A 18 14.20 25.73 -18.80
CA ALA A 18 15.35 25.44 -19.66
C ALA A 18 15.35 26.27 -20.94
N LYS A 19 14.19 26.42 -21.58
CA LYS A 19 14.02 27.27 -22.77
C LYS A 19 14.39 28.72 -22.47
N THR A 20 13.92 29.25 -21.33
CA THR A 20 14.21 30.63 -20.88
C THR A 20 15.70 30.87 -20.67
N ASN A 21 16.43 29.84 -20.26
CA ASN A 21 17.86 29.93 -19.95
C ASN A 21 18.77 29.35 -21.06
N HIS A 22 18.22 29.01 -22.23
CA HIS A 22 18.96 28.42 -23.36
C HIS A 22 19.72 27.13 -23.01
N LEU A 23 19.17 26.31 -22.12
CA LEU A 23 19.74 25.02 -21.70
C LEU A 23 19.14 23.85 -22.48
N LYS A 24 19.91 22.76 -22.63
CA LYS A 24 19.38 21.46 -23.08
C LYS A 24 18.92 20.64 -21.87
N THR A 25 17.84 19.89 -22.03
CA THR A 25 17.28 19.02 -20.99
C THR A 25 17.26 17.56 -21.42
N GLY A 26 17.42 16.68 -20.45
CA GLY A 26 17.16 15.24 -20.57
C GLY A 26 16.44 14.79 -19.30
N LEU A 27 15.36 14.05 -19.46
CA LEU A 27 14.51 13.59 -18.36
C LEU A 27 14.31 12.09 -18.45
N GLN A 28 14.44 11.43 -17.32
CA GLN A 28 14.15 10.01 -17.17
C GLN A 28 13.46 9.80 -15.83
N TRP A 29 12.31 9.12 -15.86
CA TRP A 29 11.64 8.63 -14.66
C TRP A 29 12.20 7.25 -14.34
N VAL A 30 12.65 7.07 -13.10
CA VAL A 30 13.15 5.81 -12.58
C VAL A 30 12.27 5.38 -11.42
N GLU A 31 12.06 4.06 -11.29
CA GLU A 31 11.36 3.45 -10.14
C GLU A 31 9.91 3.94 -9.95
N ALA A 32 9.13 3.97 -11.04
CA ALA A 32 7.69 4.20 -10.94
C ALA A 32 6.99 2.98 -10.31
N PHE A 33 6.66 3.08 -9.03
CA PHE A 33 5.86 2.07 -8.34
C PHE A 33 4.37 2.33 -8.55
N PRO A 34 3.60 1.35 -9.03
CA PRO A 34 2.15 1.46 -9.03
C PRO A 34 1.64 1.57 -7.60
N ALA A 35 0.63 2.42 -7.39
CA ALA A 35 -0.04 2.50 -6.09
C ALA A 35 -0.64 1.13 -5.72
N THR A 36 -0.45 0.71 -4.47
CA THR A 36 -1.18 -0.46 -3.95
C THR A 36 -2.63 -0.06 -3.70
N VAL A 37 -3.53 -0.54 -4.55
CA VAL A 37 -4.96 -0.26 -4.47
C VAL A 37 -5.70 -1.56 -4.18
N ASN A 38 -6.36 -1.62 -3.03
CA ASN A 38 -7.16 -2.79 -2.69
C ASN A 38 -8.40 -2.85 -3.58
N ASN A 39 -8.67 -4.03 -4.13
CA ASN A 39 -9.95 -4.31 -4.76
C ASN A 39 -11.05 -4.43 -3.69
N ASP A 40 -12.22 -3.84 -3.94
CA ASP A 40 -13.34 -3.82 -2.98
C ASP A 40 -13.77 -5.22 -2.53
N GLU A 41 -13.89 -6.17 -3.47
CA GLU A 41 -14.30 -7.54 -3.16
C GLU A 41 -13.28 -8.24 -2.27
N CYS A 42 -11.99 -8.18 -2.63
CA CYS A 42 -10.91 -8.76 -1.83
C CYS A 42 -10.82 -8.11 -0.44
N ASN A 43 -10.99 -6.79 -0.36
CA ASN A 43 -11.00 -6.08 0.91
C ASN A 43 -12.17 -6.52 1.80
N GLN A 44 -13.35 -6.72 1.23
CA GLN A 44 -14.49 -7.25 1.98
C GLN A 44 -14.26 -8.69 2.49
N GLN A 45 -13.54 -9.53 1.75
CA GLN A 45 -13.16 -10.86 2.25
C GLN A 45 -12.27 -10.76 3.49
N VAL A 46 -11.27 -9.86 3.48
CA VAL A 46 -10.41 -9.61 4.66
C VAL A 46 -11.25 -9.13 5.85
N ILE A 47 -12.14 -8.16 5.64
CA ILE A 47 -13.01 -7.62 6.69
C ILE A 47 -13.94 -8.71 7.25
N SER A 48 -14.53 -9.53 6.38
CA SER A 48 -15.40 -10.65 6.77
C SER A 48 -14.65 -11.69 7.60
N ALA A 49 -13.43 -12.07 7.18
CA ALA A 49 -12.57 -12.97 7.93
C ALA A 49 -12.26 -12.42 9.33
N ALA A 50 -11.84 -11.16 9.43
CA ALA A 50 -11.58 -10.51 10.71
C ALA A 50 -12.81 -10.49 11.63
N LYS A 51 -13.98 -10.14 11.09
CA LYS A 51 -15.24 -10.14 11.85
C LYS A 51 -15.63 -11.52 12.36
N SER A 52 -15.48 -12.56 11.53
CA SER A 52 -15.78 -13.95 11.94
C SER A 52 -14.88 -14.46 13.06
N LEU A 53 -13.66 -13.92 13.16
CA LEU A 53 -12.69 -14.20 14.22
C LEU A 53 -12.83 -13.26 15.43
N ILE A 54 -13.83 -12.36 15.40
CA ILE A 54 -14.09 -11.37 16.46
C ILE A 54 -12.87 -10.44 16.65
N TYR A 55 -12.17 -10.12 15.56
CA TYR A 55 -11.09 -9.14 15.57
C TYR A 55 -11.62 -7.73 15.25
N PRO A 56 -11.12 -6.70 15.96
CA PRO A 56 -11.46 -5.32 15.63
C PRO A 56 -10.92 -4.98 14.24
N VAL A 57 -11.72 -4.23 13.47
CA VAL A 57 -11.36 -3.74 12.14
C VAL A 57 -11.33 -2.23 12.21
N GLU A 58 -10.15 -1.66 11.94
CA GLU A 58 -9.94 -0.22 11.88
C GLU A 58 -9.82 0.21 10.42
N HIS A 59 -10.54 1.28 10.06
CA HIS A 59 -10.43 1.89 8.75
C HIS A 59 -9.56 3.14 8.84
N LEU A 60 -8.53 3.21 8.02
CA LEU A 60 -7.68 4.38 7.96
C LEU A 60 -8.42 5.53 7.28
N ALA A 61 -8.37 6.71 7.91
CA ALA A 61 -8.93 7.93 7.31
C ALA A 61 -8.11 8.38 6.08
N LEU A 62 -6.82 8.05 6.05
CA LEU A 62 -5.91 8.35 4.95
C LEU A 62 -5.11 7.10 4.57
N PRO A 63 -4.75 6.90 3.28
CA PRO A 63 -3.85 5.83 2.87
C PRO A 63 -2.49 5.90 3.58
N PHE A 64 -1.80 4.76 3.65
CA PHE A 64 -0.41 4.73 4.09
C PHE A 64 0.49 5.55 3.15
N ARG A 65 1.48 6.24 3.72
CA ARG A 65 2.44 7.07 2.96
C ARG A 65 3.58 6.26 2.34
N TRP A 66 3.86 5.09 2.89
CA TRP A 66 4.93 4.22 2.42
C TRP A 66 4.46 3.46 1.18
N SER A 67 5.38 3.29 0.23
CA SER A 67 5.17 2.47 -0.96
C SER A 67 5.37 0.99 -0.62
N GLU A 68 4.68 0.13 -1.36
CA GLU A 68 4.80 -1.32 -1.23
C GLU A 68 4.81 -1.94 -2.63
N ASP A 69 5.71 -2.89 -2.87
CA ASP A 69 5.88 -3.52 -4.19
C ASP A 69 4.70 -4.43 -4.57
N PHE A 70 3.87 -4.78 -3.59
CA PHE A 70 2.59 -5.48 -3.77
C PHE A 70 1.67 -4.77 -4.76
N GLY A 71 1.87 -3.46 -4.96
CA GLY A 71 1.22 -2.66 -5.98
C GLY A 71 1.31 -3.28 -7.38
N HIS A 72 2.44 -3.93 -7.72
CA HIS A 72 2.63 -4.62 -9.00
C HIS A 72 1.66 -5.79 -9.21
N PHE A 73 1.29 -6.49 -8.13
CA PHE A 73 0.26 -7.53 -8.18
C PHE A 73 -1.13 -6.91 -8.31
N THR A 74 -1.46 -5.93 -7.45
CA THR A 74 -2.80 -5.30 -7.45
C THR A 74 -3.09 -4.52 -8.73
N HIS A 75 -2.05 -4.11 -9.47
CA HIS A 75 -2.22 -3.48 -10.78
C HIS A 75 -2.81 -4.44 -11.82
N ASN A 76 -2.50 -5.73 -11.74
CA ASN A 76 -2.88 -6.73 -12.74
C ASN A 76 -3.98 -7.68 -12.24
N PHE A 77 -4.11 -7.84 -10.93
CA PHE A 77 -5.00 -8.82 -10.30
C PHE A 77 -5.80 -8.18 -9.16
N LYS A 78 -6.99 -8.71 -8.89
CA LYS A 78 -7.71 -8.37 -7.67
C LYS A 78 -6.90 -8.83 -6.46
N GLY A 79 -6.59 -7.91 -5.56
CA GLY A 79 -5.85 -8.19 -4.34
C GLY A 79 -6.21 -7.22 -3.23
N ALA A 80 -5.85 -7.57 -2.00
CA ALA A 80 -5.98 -6.69 -0.85
C ALA A 80 -4.74 -6.83 0.06
N LEU A 81 -4.13 -5.71 0.37
CA LEU A 81 -3.11 -5.55 1.40
C LEU A 81 -3.74 -4.92 2.64
N PHE A 82 -3.48 -5.49 3.82
CA PHE A 82 -4.02 -4.98 5.07
C PHE A 82 -2.94 -4.96 6.16
N GLY A 83 -3.06 -4.01 7.09
CA GLY A 83 -2.19 -3.93 8.24
C GLY A 83 -2.61 -4.90 9.34
N LEU A 84 -1.64 -5.51 10.03
CA LEU A 84 -1.85 -6.26 11.25
C LEU A 84 -1.44 -5.40 12.45
N GLY A 85 -2.39 -5.11 13.33
CA GLY A 85 -2.16 -4.20 14.47
C GLY A 85 -1.09 -4.74 15.44
N SER A 86 0.06 -4.05 15.50
CA SER A 86 1.16 -4.35 16.43
C SER A 86 1.02 -3.65 17.80
N GLY A 87 0.00 -2.81 17.95
CA GLY A 87 -0.28 -2.02 19.15
C GLY A 87 0.11 -0.55 18.99
N THR A 88 -0.43 0.32 19.85
CA THR A 88 -0.24 1.77 19.79
C THR A 88 1.09 2.26 20.38
N ASN A 89 1.76 1.40 21.14
CA ASN A 89 3.01 1.74 21.84
C ASN A 89 4.25 1.22 21.09
N GLN A 90 4.10 0.85 19.82
CA GLN A 90 5.19 0.42 18.96
C GLN A 90 5.79 1.62 18.21
N PRO A 91 7.11 1.65 18.02
CA PRO A 91 7.73 2.58 17.07
C PRO A 91 7.19 2.39 15.65
N GLU A 92 7.40 3.38 14.80
CA GLU A 92 7.13 3.25 13.37
C GLU A 92 7.98 2.13 12.73
N LEU A 93 7.49 1.59 11.61
CA LEU A 93 8.28 0.65 10.80
C LEU A 93 9.62 1.29 10.39
N HIS A 94 10.67 0.48 10.34
CA HIS A 94 12.09 0.89 10.14
C HIS A 94 12.78 1.59 11.32
N HIS A 95 12.08 1.90 12.41
CA HIS A 95 12.77 2.39 13.60
C HIS A 95 13.65 1.29 14.22
N PRO A 96 14.91 1.54 14.62
CA PRO A 96 15.81 0.51 15.15
C PRO A 96 15.30 -0.21 16.41
N ALA A 97 14.47 0.49 17.19
CA ALA A 97 13.82 -0.07 18.38
C ALA A 97 12.49 -0.80 18.08
N TYR A 98 12.04 -0.84 16.83
CA TYR A 98 10.85 -1.60 16.45
C TYR A 98 11.10 -3.08 16.75
N ASN A 99 10.21 -3.68 17.54
CA ASN A 99 10.26 -5.09 17.86
C ASN A 99 8.91 -5.73 17.55
N PHE A 100 8.89 -6.61 16.56
CA PHE A 100 7.68 -7.27 16.11
C PHE A 100 7.08 -8.13 17.26
N PRO A 101 5.78 -7.96 17.60
CA PRO A 101 5.21 -8.64 18.74
C PRO A 101 4.70 -10.05 18.37
N ASP A 102 5.51 -11.10 18.56
CA ASP A 102 5.23 -12.49 18.17
C ASP A 102 3.81 -13.02 18.46
N LYS A 103 3.18 -12.53 19.54
CA LYS A 103 1.78 -12.85 19.87
C LYS A 103 0.78 -12.58 18.74
N ILE A 104 1.08 -11.65 17.82
CA ILE A 104 0.18 -11.31 16.71
C ILE A 104 0.33 -12.26 15.51
N ILE A 105 1.37 -13.10 15.46
CA ILE A 105 1.56 -14.09 14.38
C ILE A 105 0.32 -14.95 14.22
N LEU A 106 -0.18 -15.51 15.33
CA LEU A 106 -1.35 -16.37 15.31
C LEU A 106 -2.60 -15.63 14.81
N ASN A 107 -2.74 -14.35 15.12
CA ASN A 107 -3.85 -13.53 14.62
C ASN A 107 -3.76 -13.38 13.10
N GLY A 108 -2.58 -13.02 12.57
CA GLY A 108 -2.35 -12.91 11.13
C GLY A 108 -2.61 -14.22 10.39
N THR A 109 -2.06 -15.34 10.88
CA THR A 109 -2.27 -16.66 10.29
C THR A 109 -3.76 -17.06 10.29
N LYS A 110 -4.49 -16.75 11.36
CA LYS A 110 -5.94 -17.04 11.43
C LYS A 110 -6.73 -16.26 10.39
N ILE A 111 -6.39 -14.99 10.11
CA ILE A 111 -7.03 -14.22 9.04
C ILE A 111 -6.85 -14.92 7.69
N PHE A 112 -5.61 -15.26 7.31
CA PHE A 112 -5.35 -15.93 6.03
C PHE A 112 -6.04 -17.28 5.93
N HIS A 113 -5.98 -18.10 6.98
CA HIS A 113 -6.67 -19.38 7.02
C HIS A 113 -8.19 -19.23 6.89
N GLN A 114 -8.78 -18.21 7.51
CA GLN A 114 -10.20 -17.94 7.40
C GLN A 114 -10.61 -17.47 6.00
N ILE A 115 -9.79 -16.64 5.35
CA ILE A 115 -9.99 -16.24 3.95
C ILE A 115 -9.96 -17.48 3.04
N ILE A 116 -8.98 -18.38 3.23
CA ILE A 116 -8.89 -19.62 2.44
C ILE A 116 -10.16 -20.47 2.60
N LYS A 117 -10.67 -20.62 3.82
CA LYS A 117 -11.94 -21.33 4.07
C LYS A 117 -13.13 -20.65 3.38
N GLN A 118 -13.25 -19.33 3.50
CA GLN A 118 -14.34 -18.57 2.86
C GLN A 118 -14.38 -18.75 1.34
N LEU A 119 -13.20 -18.88 0.71
CA LEU A 119 -13.09 -19.04 -0.74
C LEU A 119 -13.25 -20.49 -1.22
N ASN A 120 -13.02 -21.49 -0.35
CA ASN A 120 -12.94 -22.90 -0.77
C ASN A 120 -13.96 -23.85 -0.10
N GLY A 121 -14.70 -23.41 0.92
CA GLY A 121 -15.62 -24.25 1.70
C GLY A 121 -14.91 -25.06 2.80
#